data_AF-W2CC97-F1
#
_entry.id   AF-W2CC97-F1
#
_cell.length_a   1.000
_cell.length_b   1.000
_cell.length_c   1.000
_cell.angle_alpha   90.00
_cell.angle_beta   90.00
_cell.angle_gamma   90.00
#
_symmetry.space_group_name_H-M   'P 1'
#
loop_
_entity.id
_entity.type
_entity.pdbx_description
1 polymer ?
#
loop_
_entity_poly.entity_id
_entity_poly.type
_entity_poly.pdbx_seq_one_letter_code
_entity_poly.pdbx_strand_id
1 'polypeptide(L)'
;MTPNKPIAETPHFIVLDHYTRIASTTPPPTGYQTEAALEKELIEDLQKQGYEYLPKLTTPQELLKNLRLQLQALNQVVFTDEEWQRFLDEYLYDFDEKFKKASTKSASCVVDGIHKVQVNYVHDFVFDDGHIQNICLVDKKDIARNKVQVINQFEQTGTQANRYDVTILVNGLPMVQVELKKRGEAIREAFNQVHRYSKESFNSEKSLYKFLQLFVISNGTDTRYFANTVRRDKNSFDFTMNWADSRNELIKDLKDFTATFFQKDTLLKVLLTYSVLNKDNVLLVMRPYQIAATERILWKIKCAYEARKSKSTENGRYFYRATWP
;
A
#
# COMPACT_ATOMS: atom_id res chain seq x y z
N MET A 1 15.65 0.52 -48.25
CA MET A 1 14.58 0.74 -47.24
C MET A 1 14.94 -0.06 -46.00
N THR A 2 15.48 0.59 -44.98
CA THR A 2 15.72 -0.01 -43.67
C THR A 2 14.36 -0.22 -42.98
N PRO A 3 13.99 -1.45 -42.58
CA PRO A 3 12.75 -1.67 -41.86
C PRO A 3 12.83 -0.95 -40.51
N ASN A 4 11.85 -0.07 -40.26
CA ASN A 4 11.66 0.56 -38.96
C ASN A 4 11.61 -0.54 -37.89
N LYS A 5 12.61 -0.57 -37.00
CA LYS A 5 12.48 -1.31 -35.75
C LYS A 5 11.33 -0.67 -34.97
N PRO A 6 10.29 -1.43 -34.59
CA PRO A 6 9.32 -0.95 -33.62
C PRO A 6 10.11 -0.53 -32.39
N ILE A 7 9.93 0.71 -31.93
CA ILE A 7 10.44 1.16 -30.65
C ILE A 7 9.66 0.31 -29.63
N ALA A 8 10.24 -0.78 -29.17
CA ALA A 8 9.69 -1.57 -28.09
C ALA A 8 9.61 -0.63 -26.89
N GLU A 9 8.39 -0.34 -26.42
CA GLU A 9 8.20 0.30 -25.12
C GLU A 9 9.06 -0.48 -24.12
N THR A 10 9.97 0.22 -23.44
CA THR A 10 10.68 -0.37 -22.30
C THR A 10 9.62 -0.93 -21.35
N PRO A 11 9.75 -2.18 -20.90
CA PRO A 11 8.77 -2.73 -19.98
C PRO A 11 8.84 -1.94 -18.67
N HIS A 12 7.73 -1.29 -18.31
CA HIS A 12 7.59 -0.57 -17.04
C HIS A 12 7.31 -1.57 -15.90
N PHE A 13 8.27 -2.47 -15.66
CA PHE A 13 8.23 -3.44 -14.56
C PHE A 13 8.50 -2.75 -13.23
N ILE A 14 7.75 -3.10 -12.19
CA ILE A 14 7.96 -2.54 -10.86
C ILE A 14 9.03 -3.31 -10.07
N VAL A 15 9.25 -4.57 -10.44
CA VAL A 15 10.41 -5.33 -9.98
C VAL A 15 11.55 -5.15 -10.97
N LEU A 16 12.48 -4.28 -10.61
CA LEU A 16 13.62 -3.88 -11.44
C LEU A 16 14.45 -5.09 -11.87
N ASP A 17 14.90 -5.10 -13.13
CA ASP A 17 15.77 -6.17 -13.64
C ASP A 17 17.10 -6.22 -12.86
N HIS A 18 17.70 -5.04 -12.69
CA HIS A 18 18.90 -4.81 -11.91
C HIS A 18 18.77 -3.46 -11.20
N TYR A 19 19.05 -3.43 -9.90
CA TYR A 19 19.10 -2.19 -9.13
C TYR A 19 20.52 -1.92 -8.65
N THR A 20 21.05 -0.76 -9.02
CA THR A 20 22.32 -0.26 -8.47
C THR A 20 21.99 0.53 -7.22
N ARG A 21 22.51 0.09 -6.07
CA ARG A 21 22.32 0.79 -4.80
C ARG A 21 22.75 2.24 -4.91
N ILE A 22 22.00 3.12 -4.25
CA ILE A 22 22.36 4.53 -4.20
C ILE A 22 23.72 4.61 -3.53
N ALA A 23 24.72 5.09 -4.28
CA ALA A 23 26.03 5.37 -3.72
C ALA A 23 25.80 6.37 -2.58
N SER A 24 26.04 5.93 -1.36
CA SER A 24 25.97 6.80 -0.19
C SER A 24 27.07 7.85 -0.36
N THR A 25 26.71 9.02 -0.91
CA THR A 25 27.63 10.16 -1.14
C THR A 25 28.25 10.69 0.14
N THR A 26 27.72 10.24 1.27
CA THR A 26 28.26 10.32 2.61
C THR A 26 28.30 8.90 3.16
N PRO A 27 29.41 8.39 3.73
CA PRO A 27 29.35 7.15 4.50
C PRO A 27 28.17 7.24 5.47
N PRO A 28 27.39 6.15 5.70
CA PRO A 28 26.35 6.18 6.71
C PRO A 28 27.01 6.75 7.96
N PRO A 29 26.43 7.80 8.58
CA PRO A 29 27.09 8.46 9.69
C PRO A 29 27.54 7.38 10.65
N THR A 30 28.84 7.33 10.95
CA THR A 30 29.45 6.37 11.88
C THR A 30 28.95 6.54 13.32
N GLY A 31 27.84 7.27 13.50
CA GLY A 31 27.17 7.57 14.75
C GLY A 31 25.68 7.23 14.70
N TYR A 32 25.10 7.17 15.90
CA TYR A 32 23.68 6.94 16.16
C TYR A 32 22.77 7.79 15.24
N GLN A 33 22.10 7.17 14.26
CA GLN A 33 20.99 7.80 13.54
C GLN A 33 19.70 7.54 14.33
N THR A 34 19.06 8.60 14.80
CA THR A 34 17.82 8.52 15.59
C THR A 34 16.63 8.18 14.69
N GLU A 35 15.55 7.69 15.30
CA GLU A 35 14.27 7.43 14.64
C GLU A 35 13.73 8.69 13.94
N ALA A 36 13.75 9.83 14.64
CA ALA A 36 13.32 11.11 14.08
C ALA A 36 14.18 11.57 12.87
N ALA A 37 15.47 11.22 12.84
CA ALA A 37 16.32 11.51 11.68
C ALA A 37 15.95 10.62 10.48
N LEU A 38 15.70 9.32 10.70
CA LEU A 38 15.22 8.40 9.66
C LEU A 38 13.84 8.83 9.13
N GLU A 39 12.94 9.25 10.02
CA GLU A 39 11.60 9.73 9.66
C GLU A 39 11.68 10.97 8.75
N LYS A 40 12.46 11.96 9.16
CA LYS A 40 12.67 13.18 8.37
C LYS A 40 13.23 12.86 6.99
N GLU A 41 14.27 12.02 6.92
CA GLU A 41 14.87 11.61 5.66
C GLU A 41 13.89 10.85 4.75
N LEU A 42 13.07 9.96 5.32
CA LEU A 42 12.04 9.23 4.59
C LEU A 42 11.01 10.18 3.99
N ILE A 43 10.50 11.14 4.78
CA ILE A 43 9.51 12.11 4.30
C ILE A 43 10.10 12.96 3.18
N GLU A 44 11.33 13.45 3.34
CA GLU A 44 12.02 14.23 2.30
C GLU A 44 12.17 13.44 0.99
N ASP A 45 12.52 12.16 1.07
CA ASP A 45 12.67 11.32 -0.13
C ASP A 45 11.32 10.97 -0.78
N LEU A 46 10.27 10.76 0.01
CA LEU A 46 8.90 10.61 -0.49
C LEU A 46 8.42 11.89 -1.19
N GLN A 47 8.71 13.07 -0.63
CA GLN A 47 8.39 14.35 -1.27
C GLN A 47 9.09 14.50 -2.63
N LYS A 48 10.37 14.12 -2.72
CA LYS A 48 11.10 14.12 -4.01
C LYS A 48 10.50 13.17 -5.03
N GLN A 49 9.86 12.09 -4.59
CA GLN A 49 9.10 11.17 -5.45
C GLN A 49 7.67 11.64 -5.75
N GLY A 50 7.30 12.84 -5.28
CA GLY A 50 6.04 13.51 -5.56
C GLY A 50 4.91 13.20 -4.57
N TYR A 51 5.18 12.57 -3.43
CA TYR A 51 4.20 12.46 -2.37
C TYR A 51 3.94 13.84 -1.77
N GLU A 52 2.67 14.21 -1.62
CA GLU A 52 2.32 15.46 -0.95
C GLU A 52 2.42 15.27 0.57
N TYR A 53 3.29 16.04 1.22
CA TYR A 53 3.45 16.01 2.67
C TYR A 53 2.46 16.94 3.35
N LEU A 54 1.68 16.39 4.29
CA LEU A 54 0.64 17.11 5.03
C LEU A 54 0.94 17.12 6.54
N PRO A 55 1.89 17.94 7.02
CA PRO A 55 2.32 17.95 8.44
C PRO A 55 1.24 18.39 9.43
N LYS A 56 0.20 19.07 8.95
CA LYS A 56 -0.90 19.58 9.80
C LYS A 56 -2.03 18.56 9.98
N LEU A 57 -2.00 17.45 9.26
CA LEU A 57 -3.05 16.44 9.33
C LEU A 57 -2.68 15.47 10.46
N THR A 58 -3.05 15.84 11.68
CA THR A 58 -2.71 15.07 12.89
C THR A 58 -3.92 14.51 13.63
N THR A 59 -5.13 14.91 13.24
CA THR A 59 -6.38 14.51 13.89
C THR A 59 -7.33 13.71 12.97
N PRO A 60 -8.20 12.84 13.52
CA PRO A 60 -9.19 12.11 12.73
C PRO A 60 -10.13 13.02 11.92
N GLN A 61 -10.50 14.17 12.45
CA GLN A 61 -11.38 15.13 11.79
C GLN A 61 -10.71 15.77 10.56
N GLU A 62 -9.42 16.10 10.65
CA GLU A 62 -8.65 16.61 9.51
C GLU A 62 -8.43 15.53 8.45
N LEU A 63 -8.18 14.29 8.87
CA LEU A 63 -8.07 13.15 7.96
C LEU A 63 -9.36 12.95 7.16
N LEU A 64 -10.51 13.05 7.82
CA LEU A 64 -11.82 12.94 7.18
C LEU A 64 -12.10 14.07 6.19
N LYS A 65 -11.73 15.31 6.54
CA LYS A 65 -11.82 16.46 5.63
C LYS A 65 -10.93 16.26 4.40
N ASN A 66 -9.70 15.80 4.58
CA ASN A 66 -8.81 15.49 3.46
C ASN A 66 -9.39 14.37 2.58
N LEU A 67 -9.91 13.30 3.18
CA LEU A 67 -10.57 12.21 2.46
C LEU A 67 -11.70 12.72 1.56
N ARG A 68 -12.60 13.58 2.08
CA ARG A 68 -13.67 14.18 1.27
C ARG A 68 -13.11 14.91 0.04
N LEU A 69 -12.09 15.74 0.24
CA LEU A 69 -11.47 16.50 -0.87
C LEU A 69 -10.86 15.57 -1.93
N GLN A 70 -10.15 14.51 -1.51
CA GLN A 70 -9.54 13.59 -2.45
C GLN A 70 -10.58 12.75 -3.21
N LEU A 71 -11.63 12.28 -2.54
CA LEU A 71 -12.70 11.52 -3.20
C LEU A 71 -13.51 12.38 -4.16
N GLN A 72 -13.80 13.64 -3.79
CA GLN A 72 -14.42 14.62 -4.69
C GLN A 72 -13.57 14.83 -5.95
N ALA A 73 -12.25 15.02 -5.79
CA ALA A 73 -11.33 15.19 -6.93
C ALA A 73 -11.24 13.95 -7.82
N LEU A 74 -11.13 12.76 -7.22
CA LEU A 74 -11.02 11.49 -7.97
C LEU A 74 -12.28 11.23 -8.81
N ASN A 75 -13.46 11.44 -8.20
CA ASN A 75 -14.76 11.11 -8.78
C ASN A 75 -15.40 12.27 -9.55
N GLN A 76 -14.80 13.46 -9.52
CA GLN A 76 -15.33 14.68 -10.15
C GLN A 76 -16.73 15.05 -9.64
N VAL A 77 -16.91 15.00 -8.32
CA VAL A 77 -18.16 15.36 -7.63
C VAL A 77 -17.90 16.38 -6.53
N VAL A 78 -18.96 17.01 -6.04
CA VAL A 78 -18.94 17.84 -4.84
C VAL A 78 -20.09 17.38 -3.96
N PHE A 79 -19.80 16.89 -2.76
CA PHE A 79 -20.83 16.51 -1.80
C PHE A 79 -21.33 17.75 -1.06
N THR A 80 -22.61 17.79 -0.72
CA THR A 80 -23.10 18.59 0.41
C THR A 80 -22.62 17.98 1.74
N ASP A 81 -22.83 18.69 2.86
CA ASP A 81 -22.46 18.15 4.17
C ASP A 81 -23.36 16.96 4.55
N GLU A 82 -24.63 17.01 4.17
CA GLU A 82 -25.62 15.95 4.34
C GLU A 82 -25.28 14.72 3.48
N GLU A 83 -24.96 14.91 2.20
CA GLU A 83 -24.55 13.84 1.30
C GLU A 83 -23.24 13.18 1.76
N TRP A 84 -22.28 13.99 2.21
CA TRP A 84 -21.03 13.46 2.76
C TRP A 84 -21.30 12.61 4.00
N GLN A 85 -22.12 13.10 4.93
CA GLN A 85 -22.48 12.33 6.13
C GLN A 85 -23.21 11.03 5.76
N ARG A 86 -24.13 11.08 4.78
CA ARG A 86 -24.82 9.90 4.27
C ARG A 86 -23.86 8.88 3.65
N PHE A 87 -22.93 9.32 2.80
CA PHE A 87 -21.89 8.45 2.23
C PHE A 87 -21.04 7.79 3.33
N LEU A 88 -20.70 8.55 4.38
CA LEU A 88 -19.98 8.00 5.53
C LEU A 88 -20.79 6.92 6.23
N ASP A 89 -22.05 7.17 6.55
CA ASP A 89 -22.86 6.25 7.34
C ASP A 89 -23.32 5.03 6.55
N GLU A 90 -23.69 5.19 5.27
CA GLU A 90 -24.20 4.11 4.41
C GLU A 90 -23.11 3.24 3.79
N TYR A 91 -21.90 3.79 3.61
CA TYR A 91 -20.83 3.06 2.93
C TYR A 91 -19.52 3.03 3.68
N LEU A 92 -18.95 4.17 4.10
CA LEU A 92 -17.59 4.14 4.64
C LEU A 92 -17.53 3.48 6.03
N TYR A 93 -18.50 3.78 6.87
CA TYR A 93 -18.64 3.26 8.24
C TYR A 93 -19.59 2.07 8.33
N ASP A 94 -20.45 1.85 7.34
CA ASP A 94 -21.29 0.65 7.34
C ASP A 94 -20.46 -0.63 7.20
N PHE A 95 -20.74 -1.57 8.10
CA PHE A 95 -20.10 -2.87 8.16
C PHE A 95 -21.00 -3.89 7.48
N ASP A 96 -20.43 -4.59 6.49
CA ASP A 96 -21.11 -5.73 5.89
C ASP A 96 -21.48 -6.74 7.01
N GLU A 97 -22.78 -7.04 7.10
CA GLU A 97 -23.37 -7.98 8.06
C GLU A 97 -22.60 -9.31 8.12
N LYS A 98 -22.01 -9.75 6.99
CA LYS A 98 -21.24 -11.00 6.93
C LYS A 98 -20.00 -10.97 7.83
N PHE A 99 -19.42 -9.80 8.09
CA PHE A 99 -18.25 -9.62 8.96
C PHE A 99 -18.64 -9.38 10.42
N LYS A 100 -19.90 -9.02 10.71
CA LYS A 100 -20.40 -8.85 12.10
C LYS A 100 -20.35 -10.16 12.91
N LYS A 101 -20.31 -11.32 12.23
CA LYS A 101 -20.20 -12.65 12.86
C LYS A 101 -18.76 -13.12 13.13
N ALA A 102 -17.74 -12.35 12.76
CA ALA A 102 -16.35 -12.72 13.02
C ALA A 102 -16.00 -12.61 14.53
N SER A 103 -14.99 -13.37 14.96
CA SER A 103 -14.70 -13.68 16.37
C SER A 103 -14.48 -12.50 17.31
N THR A 104 -14.17 -11.30 16.80
CA THR A 104 -14.09 -10.04 17.58
C THR A 104 -14.42 -8.83 16.70
N LYS A 105 -15.09 -7.81 17.26
CA LYS A 105 -15.50 -6.57 16.57
C LYS A 105 -14.33 -5.83 15.89
N SER A 106 -13.15 -5.84 16.52
CA SER A 106 -11.92 -5.27 15.98
C SER A 106 -11.46 -5.98 14.69
N ALA A 107 -11.41 -7.32 14.72
CA ALA A 107 -11.00 -8.09 13.55
C ALA A 107 -11.97 -7.89 12.38
N SER A 108 -13.27 -7.77 12.66
CA SER A 108 -14.29 -7.43 11.66
C SER A 108 -14.01 -6.08 10.98
N CYS A 109 -13.56 -5.07 11.74
CA CYS A 109 -13.30 -3.74 11.20
C CYS A 109 -12.15 -3.73 10.18
N VAL A 110 -11.05 -4.40 10.51
CA VAL A 110 -9.89 -4.54 9.61
C VAL A 110 -10.27 -5.29 8.35
N VAL A 111 -11.01 -6.40 8.48
CA VAL A 111 -11.45 -7.20 7.33
C VAL A 111 -12.38 -6.40 6.41
N ASP A 112 -13.31 -5.62 6.98
CA ASP A 112 -14.19 -4.73 6.23
C ASP A 112 -13.40 -3.68 5.41
N GLY A 113 -12.45 -2.98 6.06
CA GLY A 113 -11.63 -1.98 5.37
C GLY A 113 -10.79 -2.59 4.23
N ILE A 114 -10.21 -3.78 4.45
CA ILE A 114 -9.54 -4.55 3.41
C ILE A 114 -10.51 -4.91 2.28
N HIS A 115 -11.71 -5.40 2.60
CA HIS A 115 -12.69 -5.81 1.60
C HIS A 115 -13.19 -4.61 0.77
N LYS A 116 -13.39 -3.43 1.38
CA LYS A 116 -13.75 -2.21 0.65
C LYS A 116 -12.65 -1.79 -0.32
N VAL A 117 -11.36 -1.87 0.04
CA VAL A 117 -10.27 -1.52 -0.90
C VAL A 117 -10.11 -2.60 -1.98
N GLN A 118 -10.18 -3.88 -1.61
CA GLN A 118 -9.82 -4.98 -2.51
C GLN A 118 -10.96 -5.39 -3.44
N VAL A 119 -12.20 -5.40 -2.95
CA VAL A 119 -13.37 -5.96 -3.66
C VAL A 119 -14.45 -4.91 -3.88
N ASN A 120 -14.88 -4.23 -2.82
CA ASN A 120 -16.03 -3.31 -2.85
C ASN A 120 -15.58 -1.84 -2.87
N TYR A 121 -14.72 -1.47 -3.82
CA TYR A 121 -14.08 -0.14 -3.87
C TYR A 121 -14.90 0.91 -4.62
N VAL A 122 -16.09 0.54 -5.09
CA VAL A 122 -17.03 1.38 -5.81
C VAL A 122 -18.37 1.31 -5.08
N HIS A 123 -19.01 2.46 -4.88
CA HIS A 123 -20.32 2.56 -4.25
C HIS A 123 -21.27 3.37 -5.13
N ASP A 124 -22.43 2.79 -5.44
CA ASP A 124 -23.47 3.45 -6.22
C ASP A 124 -24.23 4.42 -5.28
N PHE A 125 -23.91 5.71 -5.34
CA PHE A 125 -24.44 6.73 -4.44
C PHE A 125 -25.55 7.53 -5.09
N VAL A 126 -26.66 7.74 -4.36
CA VAL A 126 -27.78 8.58 -4.80
C VAL A 126 -27.64 9.97 -4.17
N PHE A 127 -27.50 10.99 -5.02
CA PHE A 127 -27.41 12.39 -4.61
C PHE A 127 -28.78 12.98 -4.31
N ASP A 128 -28.82 14.14 -3.66
CA ASP A 128 -30.06 14.77 -3.19
C ASP A 128 -30.98 15.21 -4.35
N ASP A 129 -30.44 15.47 -5.53
CA ASP A 129 -31.19 15.77 -6.75
C ASP A 129 -31.73 14.50 -7.47
N GLY A 130 -31.44 13.31 -6.92
CA GLY A 130 -31.88 12.02 -7.41
C GLY A 130 -30.98 11.37 -8.46
N HIS A 131 -29.87 11.99 -8.88
CA HIS A 131 -28.93 11.32 -9.79
C HIS A 131 -28.11 10.26 -9.05
N ILE A 132 -27.69 9.23 -9.79
CA ILE A 132 -26.88 8.12 -9.25
C ILE A 132 -25.49 8.21 -9.88
N GLN A 133 -24.44 8.15 -9.04
CA GLN A 133 -23.07 8.08 -9.51
C GLN A 133 -22.25 7.08 -8.69
N ASN A 134 -21.37 6.36 -9.41
CA ASN A 134 -20.49 5.37 -8.83
C ASN A 134 -19.26 6.06 -8.22
N ILE A 135 -19.22 6.15 -6.89
CA ILE A 135 -18.14 6.75 -6.14
C ILE A 135 -17.06 5.69 -5.87
N CYS A 136 -15.89 5.88 -6.47
CA CYS A 136 -14.72 5.02 -6.28
C CYS A 136 -13.86 5.52 -5.11
N LEU A 137 -13.39 4.60 -4.26
CA LEU A 137 -12.34 4.87 -3.27
C LEU A 137 -10.95 4.96 -3.93
N VAL A 138 -10.73 4.14 -4.96
CA VAL A 138 -9.49 4.03 -5.73
C VAL A 138 -9.81 3.73 -7.19
N ASP A 139 -8.98 4.23 -8.11
CA ASP A 139 -9.02 3.85 -9.52
C ASP A 139 -8.04 2.69 -9.76
N LYS A 140 -8.57 1.47 -9.91
CA LYS A 140 -7.76 0.29 -10.24
C LYS A 140 -7.48 0.12 -11.73
N LYS A 141 -8.18 0.88 -12.60
CA LYS A 141 -8.01 0.81 -14.05
C LYS A 141 -6.90 1.75 -14.49
N ASP A 142 -6.92 2.98 -14.00
CA ASP A 142 -5.88 3.98 -14.19
C ASP A 142 -5.26 4.33 -12.84
N ILE A 143 -4.21 3.58 -12.49
CA ILE A 143 -3.53 3.69 -11.20
C ILE A 143 -2.96 5.09 -10.97
N ALA A 144 -2.55 5.79 -12.04
CA ALA A 144 -1.92 7.11 -11.94
C ALA A 144 -2.87 8.21 -11.48
N ARG A 145 -4.20 8.00 -11.58
CA ARG A 145 -5.22 8.93 -11.07
C ARG A 145 -5.30 8.96 -9.55
N ASN A 146 -4.79 7.94 -8.87
CA ASN A 146 -4.82 7.92 -7.41
C ASN A 146 -3.78 8.90 -6.85
N LYS A 147 -4.23 9.77 -5.96
CA LYS A 147 -3.38 10.72 -5.26
C LYS A 147 -2.70 10.03 -4.08
N VAL A 148 -1.38 10.16 -3.98
CA VAL A 148 -0.62 9.72 -2.81
C VAL A 148 -0.15 10.89 -1.97
N GLN A 149 -0.31 10.77 -0.66
CA GLN A 149 0.08 11.79 0.32
C GLN A 149 0.78 11.10 1.49
N VAL A 150 1.58 11.84 2.25
CA VAL A 150 2.28 11.36 3.44
C VAL A 150 1.97 12.25 4.62
N ILE A 151 1.69 11.64 5.77
CA ILE A 151 1.52 12.30 7.06
C ILE A 151 2.46 11.65 8.07
N ASN A 152 2.75 12.36 9.14
CA ASN A 152 3.55 11.84 10.24
C ASN A 152 2.97 12.28 11.57
N GLN A 153 3.32 11.55 12.63
CA GLN A 153 2.98 11.90 14.02
C GLN A 153 1.48 12.08 14.25
N PHE A 154 0.67 11.24 13.60
CA PHE A 154 -0.77 11.24 13.76
C PHE A 154 -1.13 10.70 15.15
N GLU A 155 -1.94 11.46 15.89
CA GLU A 155 -2.36 11.10 17.23
C GLU A 155 -3.78 10.52 17.18
N GLN A 156 -3.93 9.29 17.66
CA GLN A 156 -5.25 8.70 17.86
C GLN A 156 -5.45 8.40 19.34
N THR A 157 -6.45 9.06 19.94
CA THR A 157 -6.84 8.83 21.33
C THR A 157 -7.55 7.48 21.44
N GLY A 158 -6.82 6.45 21.89
CA GLY A 158 -7.37 5.17 22.35
C GLY A 158 -7.35 5.07 23.88
N THR A 159 -7.20 3.87 24.42
CA THR A 159 -6.87 3.64 25.84
C THR A 159 -5.50 4.20 26.24
N GLN A 160 -4.60 4.40 25.28
CA GLN A 160 -3.33 5.11 25.42
C GLN A 160 -3.11 6.07 24.24
N ALA A 161 -2.30 7.11 24.44
CA ALA A 161 -1.87 8.00 23.37
C ALA A 161 -0.86 7.26 22.48
N ASN A 162 -1.30 6.87 21.28
CA ASN A 162 -0.47 6.19 20.30
C ASN A 162 -0.05 7.18 19.22
N ARG A 163 1.25 7.21 18.93
CA ARG A 163 1.89 8.10 17.96
C ARG A 163 2.42 7.24 16.82
N TYR A 164 1.91 7.48 15.62
CA TYR A 164 2.32 6.75 14.42
C TYR A 164 3.40 7.53 13.68
N ASP A 165 4.50 6.85 13.32
CA ASP A 165 5.66 7.54 12.72
C ASP A 165 5.30 8.15 11.37
N VAL A 166 5.05 7.32 10.35
CA VAL A 166 4.72 7.78 9.00
C VAL A 166 3.58 6.96 8.41
N THR A 167 2.52 7.63 7.96
CA THR A 167 1.39 6.99 7.27
C THR A 167 1.31 7.51 5.84
N ILE A 168 1.19 6.59 4.88
CA ILE A 168 0.96 6.92 3.47
C ILE A 168 -0.54 6.79 3.20
N LEU A 169 -1.09 7.87 2.65
CA LEU A 169 -2.48 7.99 2.25
C LEU A 169 -2.63 7.76 0.74
N VAL A 170 -3.64 7.01 0.33
CA VAL A 170 -4.08 6.88 -1.07
C VAL A 170 -5.49 7.44 -1.15
N ASN A 171 -5.68 8.51 -1.93
CA ASN A 171 -6.91 9.30 -1.98
C ASN A 171 -7.43 9.69 -0.59
N GLY A 172 -6.52 10.02 0.34
CA GLY A 172 -6.85 10.39 1.71
C GLY A 172 -7.11 9.22 2.67
N LEU A 173 -7.18 7.97 2.19
CA LEU A 173 -7.30 6.78 3.04
C LEU A 173 -5.92 6.30 3.51
N PRO A 174 -5.72 6.02 4.81
CA PRO A 174 -4.48 5.43 5.30
C PRO A 174 -4.37 3.97 4.83
N MET A 175 -3.41 3.69 3.95
CA MET A 175 -3.22 2.35 3.37
C MET A 175 -1.89 1.70 3.75
N VAL A 176 -0.86 2.50 4.03
CA VAL A 176 0.44 1.99 4.49
C VAL A 176 0.84 2.69 5.77
N GLN A 177 1.19 1.89 6.78
CA GLN A 177 1.81 2.40 7.99
C GLN A 177 3.29 2.00 7.99
N VAL A 178 4.17 2.98 8.14
CA VAL A 178 5.61 2.77 8.30
C VAL A 178 5.96 3.02 9.76
N GLU A 179 6.67 2.06 10.35
CA GLU A 179 7.19 2.11 11.71
C GLU A 179 8.72 2.07 11.65
N LEU A 180 9.35 3.07 12.25
CA LEU A 180 10.80 3.25 12.24
C LEU A 180 11.36 2.93 13.62
N LYS A 181 12.59 2.44 13.65
CA LYS A 181 13.39 2.28 14.88
C LYS A 181 14.74 2.92 14.68
N LYS A 182 15.44 3.18 15.79
CA LYS A 182 16.80 3.71 15.71
C LYS A 182 17.70 2.76 14.92
N ARG A 183 18.68 3.34 14.23
CA ARG A 183 19.51 2.57 13.31
C ARG A 183 20.29 1.48 14.06
N GLY A 184 20.15 0.24 13.60
CA GLY A 184 20.80 -0.94 14.20
C GLY A 184 20.06 -1.60 15.36
N GLU A 185 18.91 -1.08 15.81
CA GLU A 185 18.06 -1.77 16.78
C GLU A 185 17.37 -2.99 16.17
N ALA A 186 16.93 -3.94 17.00
CA ALA A 186 16.24 -5.13 16.53
C ALA A 186 14.88 -4.77 15.91
N ILE A 187 14.74 -4.99 14.59
CA ILE A 187 13.51 -4.72 13.82
C ILE A 187 12.28 -5.49 14.35
N ARG A 188 12.50 -6.54 15.15
CA ARG A 188 11.44 -7.31 15.82
C ARG A 188 10.64 -6.46 16.82
N GLU A 189 11.26 -5.43 17.42
CA GLU A 189 10.54 -4.53 18.31
C GLU A 189 9.52 -3.66 17.55
N ALA A 190 9.86 -3.18 16.36
CA ALA A 190 8.92 -2.50 15.46
C ALA A 190 7.71 -3.39 15.14
N PHE A 191 7.96 -4.67 14.86
CA PHE A 191 6.91 -5.65 14.60
C PHE A 191 5.96 -5.82 15.81
N ASN A 192 6.53 -5.93 17.01
CA ASN A 192 5.74 -6.05 18.25
C ASN A 192 4.89 -4.79 18.50
N GLN A 193 5.42 -3.61 18.18
CA GLN A 193 4.73 -2.33 18.32
C GLN A 193 3.53 -2.22 17.37
N VAL A 194 3.70 -2.54 16.09
CA VAL A 194 2.59 -2.62 15.12
C VAL A 194 1.49 -3.58 15.59
N HIS A 195 1.86 -4.75 16.13
CA HIS A 195 0.90 -5.75 16.60
C HIS A 195 0.09 -5.26 17.82
N ARG A 196 0.65 -4.36 18.64
CA ARG A 196 -0.05 -3.71 19.75
C ARG A 196 -1.12 -2.74 19.24
N TYR A 197 -0.75 -1.85 18.32
CA TYR A 197 -1.65 -0.85 17.74
C TYR A 197 -2.84 -1.46 17.02
N SER A 198 -2.60 -2.55 16.28
CA SER A 198 -3.65 -3.29 15.58
C SER A 198 -4.71 -3.88 16.50
N LYS A 199 -4.45 -4.04 17.80
CA LYS A 199 -5.45 -4.52 18.76
C LYS A 199 -6.19 -3.38 19.45
N GLU A 200 -5.53 -2.24 19.68
CA GLU A 200 -5.98 -1.23 20.63
C GLU A 200 -6.64 0.01 19.99
N SER A 201 -6.09 0.55 18.89
CA SER A 201 -6.48 1.90 18.41
C SER A 201 -7.13 1.92 17.02
N PHE A 202 -6.79 0.99 16.13
CA PHE A 202 -7.29 1.01 14.75
C PHE A 202 -8.75 0.55 14.58
N ASN A 203 -9.40 0.15 15.67
CA ASN A 203 -10.58 -0.72 15.63
C ASN A 203 -11.90 -0.05 16.03
N SER A 204 -11.94 1.28 16.13
CA SER A 204 -13.23 1.95 16.25
C SER A 204 -13.95 1.94 14.90
N GLU A 205 -15.27 1.79 14.93
CA GLU A 205 -16.11 1.69 13.73
C GLU A 205 -15.92 2.86 12.75
N LYS A 206 -15.62 4.04 13.31
CA LYS A 206 -15.42 5.29 12.57
C LYS A 206 -13.95 5.61 12.27
N SER A 207 -13.00 4.74 12.64
CA SER A 207 -11.58 4.95 12.37
C SER A 207 -11.27 4.66 10.91
N LEU A 208 -10.60 5.60 10.23
CA LEU A 208 -10.10 5.39 8.87
C LEU A 208 -8.89 4.44 8.83
N TYR A 209 -8.21 4.19 9.94
CA TYR A 209 -7.09 3.25 9.98
C TYR A 209 -7.51 1.78 9.77
N LYS A 210 -8.81 1.47 9.76
CA LYS A 210 -9.31 0.16 9.32
C LYS A 210 -8.95 -0.14 7.85
N PHE A 211 -8.64 0.88 7.05
CA PHE A 211 -8.26 0.77 5.64
C PHE A 211 -6.77 0.42 5.42
N LEU A 212 -5.97 0.25 6.48
CA LEU A 212 -4.58 -0.19 6.35
C LEU A 212 -4.48 -1.54 5.61
N GLN A 213 -3.70 -1.58 4.54
CA GLN A 213 -3.43 -2.78 3.75
C GLN A 213 -2.04 -3.35 4.05
N LEU A 214 -1.08 -2.47 4.31
CA LEU A 214 0.33 -2.83 4.39
C LEU A 214 1.01 -2.18 5.59
N PHE A 215 1.84 -2.94 6.27
CA PHE A 215 2.81 -2.43 7.23
C PHE A 215 4.22 -2.50 6.65
N VAL A 216 5.01 -1.47 6.90
CA VAL A 216 6.44 -1.43 6.62
C VAL A 216 7.15 -1.16 7.94
N ILE A 217 8.17 -1.94 8.26
CA ILE A 217 9.01 -1.77 9.43
C ILE A 217 10.45 -1.56 8.98
N SER A 218 11.17 -0.62 9.59
CA SER A 218 12.58 -0.40 9.26
C SER A 218 13.39 0.07 10.46
N ASN A 219 14.65 -0.35 10.52
CA ASN A 219 15.67 0.24 11.40
C ASN A 219 16.75 0.98 10.57
N GLY A 220 16.41 1.45 9.37
CA GLY A 220 17.33 2.04 8.42
C GLY A 220 18.15 1.03 7.62
N THR A 221 18.65 -0.04 8.24
CA THR A 221 19.52 -1.04 7.59
C THR A 221 18.81 -2.29 7.08
N ASP A 222 17.69 -2.67 7.70
CA ASP A 222 16.79 -3.73 7.27
C ASP A 222 15.37 -3.15 7.21
N THR A 223 14.73 -3.31 6.07
CA THR A 223 13.38 -2.83 5.79
C THR A 223 12.54 -3.98 5.30
N ARG A 224 11.41 -4.20 5.97
CA ARG A 224 10.50 -5.31 5.70
C ARG A 224 9.08 -4.81 5.59
N TYR A 225 8.28 -5.49 4.80
CA TYR A 225 6.86 -5.22 4.65
C TYR A 225 6.03 -6.49 4.85
N PHE A 226 4.77 -6.32 5.25
CA PHE A 226 3.82 -7.40 5.42
C PHE A 226 2.38 -6.91 5.31
N ALA A 227 1.47 -7.81 4.94
CA ALA A 227 0.06 -7.52 4.82
C ALA A 227 -0.57 -7.27 6.19
N ASN A 228 -1.52 -6.34 6.27
CA ASN A 228 -2.40 -6.23 7.42
C ASN A 228 -3.33 -7.45 7.47
N THR A 229 -3.16 -8.31 8.48
CA THR A 229 -3.95 -9.54 8.62
C THR A 229 -4.32 -9.81 10.06
N VAL A 230 -5.57 -10.22 10.26
CA VAL A 230 -6.13 -10.60 11.57
C VAL A 230 -5.81 -12.06 11.94
N ARG A 231 -5.23 -12.83 11.00
CA ARG A 231 -4.89 -14.24 11.20
C ARG A 231 -3.58 -14.41 11.95
N ARG A 232 -3.66 -14.94 13.18
CA ARG A 232 -2.51 -15.15 14.07
C ARG A 232 -1.44 -16.08 13.47
N ASP A 233 -1.85 -17.11 12.73
CA ASP A 233 -0.96 -18.06 12.05
C ASP A 233 -0.16 -17.44 10.90
N LYS A 234 -0.57 -16.25 10.43
CA LYS A 234 0.10 -15.48 9.38
C LYS A 234 0.64 -14.13 9.86
N ASN A 235 0.49 -13.85 11.15
CA ASN A 235 0.94 -12.61 11.80
C ASN A 235 2.17 -12.91 12.67
N SER A 236 3.13 -13.63 12.10
CA SER A 236 4.46 -13.85 12.69
C SER A 236 5.51 -13.08 11.88
N PHE A 237 6.65 -12.81 12.53
CA PHE A 237 7.77 -12.15 11.87
C PHE A 237 8.28 -12.90 10.64
N ASP A 238 8.05 -14.22 10.55
CA ASP A 238 8.48 -15.06 9.42
C ASP A 238 7.70 -14.77 8.13
N PHE A 239 6.53 -14.12 8.23
CA PHE A 239 5.74 -13.67 7.09
C PHE A 239 6.11 -12.25 6.64
N THR A 240 7.05 -11.60 7.32
CA THR A 240 7.63 -10.34 6.85
C THR A 240 8.58 -10.57 5.69
N MET A 241 8.60 -9.63 4.75
CA MET A 241 9.27 -9.81 3.47
C MET A 241 10.18 -8.62 3.20
N ASN A 242 11.38 -8.87 2.67
CA ASN A 242 12.20 -7.82 2.08
C ASN A 242 11.77 -7.58 0.62
N TRP A 243 11.94 -6.35 0.14
CA TRP A 243 11.86 -6.08 -1.30
C TRP A 243 13.12 -6.63 -1.99
N ALA A 244 13.04 -6.89 -3.30
CA ALA A 244 14.14 -7.46 -4.06
C ALA A 244 14.05 -7.08 -5.53
N ASP A 245 15.19 -7.16 -6.23
CA ASP A 245 15.23 -7.09 -7.68
C ASP A 245 14.79 -8.43 -8.32
N SER A 246 14.78 -8.47 -9.65
CA SER A 246 14.38 -9.67 -10.41
C SER A 246 15.32 -10.88 -10.25
N ARG A 247 16.55 -10.65 -9.80
CA ARG A 247 17.56 -11.68 -9.51
C ARG A 247 17.44 -12.18 -8.07
N ASN A 248 16.44 -11.69 -7.33
CA ASN A 248 16.20 -11.95 -5.92
C ASN A 248 17.28 -11.37 -4.99
N GLU A 249 18.04 -10.37 -5.46
CA GLU A 249 18.94 -9.61 -4.59
C GLU A 249 18.12 -8.70 -3.68
N LEU A 250 18.29 -8.86 -2.36
CA LEU A 250 17.48 -8.16 -1.36
C LEU A 250 17.83 -6.67 -1.29
N ILE A 251 16.80 -5.83 -1.26
CA ILE A 251 16.87 -4.39 -1.06
C ILE A 251 16.43 -4.11 0.38
N LYS A 252 17.41 -3.88 1.26
CA LYS A 252 17.22 -3.80 2.72
C LYS A 252 17.29 -2.39 3.28
N ASP A 253 18.23 -1.58 2.80
CA ASP A 253 18.42 -0.21 3.30
C ASP A 253 17.20 0.65 2.98
N LEU A 254 16.79 1.50 3.93
CA LEU A 254 15.59 2.32 3.81
C LEU A 254 15.66 3.30 2.62
N LYS A 255 16.84 3.82 2.28
CA LYS A 255 17.02 4.73 1.13
C LYS A 255 16.73 4.01 -0.18
N ASP A 256 17.34 2.84 -0.36
CA ASP A 256 17.15 2.02 -1.54
C ASP A 256 15.69 1.52 -1.64
N PHE A 257 15.13 1.04 -0.52
CA PHE A 257 13.74 0.61 -0.44
C PHE A 257 12.79 1.74 -0.82
N THR A 258 13.04 2.97 -0.34
CA THR A 258 12.24 4.14 -0.68
C THR A 258 12.35 4.48 -2.16
N ALA A 259 13.55 4.42 -2.73
CA ALA A 259 13.78 4.71 -4.15
C ALA A 259 13.18 3.67 -5.11
N THR A 260 12.88 2.45 -4.64
CA THR A 260 12.30 1.38 -5.47
C THR A 260 10.85 1.07 -5.10
N PHE A 261 10.57 0.66 -3.86
CA PHE A 261 9.26 0.17 -3.43
C PHE A 261 8.25 1.30 -3.27
N PHE A 262 8.70 2.44 -2.71
CA PHE A 262 7.83 3.61 -2.51
C PHE A 262 7.71 4.50 -3.74
N GLN A 263 8.21 4.11 -4.91
CA GLN A 263 7.77 4.77 -6.15
C GLN A 263 6.26 4.66 -6.29
N LYS A 264 5.59 5.75 -6.69
CA LYS A 264 4.12 5.82 -6.69
C LYS A 264 3.47 4.65 -7.44
N ASP A 265 3.94 4.39 -8.65
CA ASP A 265 3.43 3.31 -9.50
C ASP A 265 3.68 1.92 -8.86
N THR A 266 4.89 1.69 -8.35
CA THR A 266 5.24 0.44 -7.63
C THR A 266 4.34 0.22 -6.43
N LEU A 267 4.23 1.21 -5.54
CA LEU A 267 3.44 1.08 -4.32
C LEU A 267 1.96 0.83 -4.64
N LEU A 268 1.37 1.62 -5.54
CA LEU A 268 -0.04 1.49 -5.88
C LEU A 268 -0.33 0.15 -6.57
N LYS A 269 0.53 -0.33 -7.47
CA LYS A 269 0.40 -1.68 -8.06
C LYS A 269 0.51 -2.78 -7.02
N VAL A 270 1.44 -2.67 -6.07
CA VAL A 270 1.54 -3.63 -4.95
C VAL A 270 0.24 -3.66 -4.14
N LEU A 271 -0.32 -2.50 -3.80
CA LEU A 271 -1.54 -2.37 -2.99
C LEU A 271 -2.81 -2.82 -3.72
N LEU A 272 -2.96 -2.46 -5.00
CA LEU A 272 -4.23 -2.56 -5.73
C LEU A 272 -4.29 -3.71 -6.74
N THR A 273 -3.13 -4.22 -7.19
CA THR A 273 -3.03 -5.26 -8.22
C THR A 273 -2.38 -6.53 -7.71
N TYR A 274 -1.29 -6.42 -6.94
CA TYR A 274 -0.51 -7.58 -6.44
C TYR A 274 -0.82 -7.95 -4.98
N SER A 275 -1.95 -7.46 -4.48
CA SER A 275 -2.53 -7.88 -3.22
C SER A 275 -3.81 -8.66 -3.49
N VAL A 276 -3.96 -9.81 -2.85
CA VAL A 276 -5.07 -10.74 -3.07
C VAL A 276 -5.79 -10.99 -1.76
N LEU A 277 -7.10 -10.79 -1.76
CA LEU A 277 -7.97 -11.26 -0.69
C LEU A 277 -8.40 -12.69 -1.00
N ASN A 278 -8.01 -13.65 -0.16
CA ASN A 278 -8.41 -15.04 -0.38
C ASN A 278 -9.87 -15.28 0.08
N LYS A 279 -10.41 -16.49 -0.19
CA LYS A 279 -11.77 -16.88 0.20
C LYS A 279 -12.06 -16.80 1.71
N ASP A 280 -11.02 -16.83 2.54
CA ASP A 280 -11.11 -16.75 4.01
C ASP A 280 -10.95 -15.30 4.50
N ASN A 281 -11.05 -14.30 3.60
CA ASN A 281 -10.86 -12.87 3.85
C ASN A 281 -9.48 -12.53 4.44
N VAL A 282 -8.44 -13.23 3.99
CA VAL A 282 -7.05 -12.98 4.37
C VAL A 282 -6.37 -12.21 3.26
N LEU A 283 -5.86 -11.02 3.58
CA LEU A 283 -5.03 -10.25 2.67
C LEU A 283 -3.66 -10.91 2.53
N LEU A 284 -3.26 -11.17 1.28
CA LEU A 284 -1.98 -11.72 0.90
C LEU A 284 -1.30 -10.75 -0.07
N VAL A 285 -0.16 -10.23 0.31
CA VAL A 285 0.67 -9.41 -0.58
C VAL A 285 1.69 -10.32 -1.27
N MET A 286 1.82 -10.20 -2.59
CA MET A 286 2.77 -11.01 -3.35
C MET A 286 4.23 -10.69 -2.99
N ARG A 287 5.08 -11.72 -3.01
CA ARG A 287 6.54 -11.58 -2.89
C ARG A 287 7.13 -11.00 -4.18
N PRO A 288 8.32 -10.34 -4.13
CA PRO A 288 8.91 -9.70 -5.30
C PRO A 288 9.05 -10.66 -6.49
N TYR A 289 9.49 -11.90 -6.27
CA TYR A 289 9.59 -12.89 -7.35
C TYR A 289 8.24 -13.29 -7.96
N GLN A 290 7.15 -13.27 -7.18
CA GLN A 290 5.81 -13.58 -7.68
C GLN A 290 5.31 -12.45 -8.57
N ILE A 291 5.56 -11.21 -8.18
CA ILE A 291 5.27 -10.01 -8.97
C ILE A 291 6.10 -10.05 -10.26
N ALA A 292 7.42 -10.25 -10.14
CA ALA A 292 8.36 -10.34 -11.24
C ALA A 292 7.95 -11.39 -12.29
N ALA A 293 7.50 -12.56 -11.84
CA ALA A 293 7.00 -13.62 -12.74
C ALA A 293 5.69 -13.21 -13.43
N THR A 294 4.75 -12.65 -12.66
CA THR A 294 3.43 -12.22 -13.17
C THR A 294 3.58 -11.14 -14.23
N GLU A 295 4.39 -10.11 -13.97
CA GLU A 295 4.65 -9.02 -14.92
C GLU A 295 5.28 -9.51 -16.22
N ARG A 296 6.24 -10.44 -16.13
CA ARG A 296 6.88 -11.04 -17.31
C ARG A 296 5.90 -11.86 -18.13
N ILE A 297 4.97 -12.58 -17.48
CA ILE A 297 3.90 -13.31 -18.17
C ILE A 297 2.98 -12.33 -18.91
N LEU A 298 2.47 -11.32 -18.21
CA LEU A 298 1.54 -10.34 -18.78
C LEU A 298 2.17 -9.58 -19.94
N TRP A 299 3.41 -9.10 -19.79
CA TRP A 299 4.15 -8.43 -20.85
C TRP A 299 4.35 -9.34 -22.06
N LYS A 300 4.72 -10.61 -21.85
CA LYS A 300 4.89 -11.57 -22.95
C LYS A 300 3.58 -11.84 -23.70
N ILE A 301 2.45 -11.95 -22.98
CA ILE A 301 1.12 -12.08 -23.58
C ILE A 301 0.78 -10.85 -24.43
N LYS A 302 0.98 -9.64 -23.87
CA LYS A 302 0.76 -8.37 -24.58
C LYS A 302 1.58 -8.30 -25.86
N CYS A 303 2.89 -8.57 -25.78
CA CYS A 303 3.76 -8.58 -26.95
C CYS A 303 3.37 -9.63 -27.99
N ALA A 304 2.97 -10.84 -27.58
CA ALA A 304 2.54 -11.89 -28.51
C ALA A 304 1.23 -11.53 -29.23
N TYR A 305 0.30 -10.91 -28.51
CA TYR A 305 -0.96 -10.41 -29.05
C TYR A 305 -0.74 -9.27 -30.06
N GLU A 306 0.04 -8.26 -29.69
CA GLU A 306 0.37 -7.10 -30.55
C GLU A 306 1.15 -7.51 -31.79
N ALA A 307 2.10 -8.45 -31.65
CA ALA A 307 2.84 -9.00 -32.77
C ALA A 307 2.00 -9.92 -33.68
N ARG A 308 0.73 -10.21 -33.33
CA ARG A 308 -0.16 -11.18 -34.01
C ARG A 308 0.45 -12.58 -34.15
N LYS A 309 1.42 -12.94 -33.29
CA LYS A 309 2.16 -14.22 -33.34
C LYS A 309 1.58 -15.27 -32.38
N SER A 310 0.25 -15.43 -32.36
CA SER A 310 -0.46 -16.19 -31.30
C SER A 310 -0.10 -17.69 -31.18
N LYS A 311 0.58 -18.32 -32.15
CA LYS A 311 0.73 -19.79 -32.24
C LYS A 311 2.17 -20.34 -32.29
N SER A 312 3.22 -19.56 -32.00
CA SER A 312 4.60 -20.10 -31.95
C SER A 312 5.02 -20.57 -30.55
N THR A 313 5.79 -21.66 -30.48
CA THR A 313 6.37 -22.21 -29.24
C THR A 313 7.31 -21.24 -28.52
N GLU A 314 7.93 -20.31 -29.24
CA GLU A 314 8.73 -19.19 -28.70
C GLU A 314 7.91 -18.20 -27.84
N ASN A 315 6.58 -18.30 -27.86
CA ASN A 315 5.69 -17.45 -27.08
C ASN A 315 5.22 -18.06 -25.76
N GLY A 316 5.46 -19.35 -25.54
CA GLY A 316 5.30 -20.00 -24.22
C GLY A 316 6.57 -19.85 -23.37
N ARG A 317 6.40 -19.71 -22.04
CA ARG A 317 7.50 -19.84 -21.07
C ARG A 317 7.03 -20.57 -19.82
N TYR A 318 7.98 -21.19 -19.14
CA TYR A 318 7.79 -21.85 -17.86
C TYR A 318 8.51 -21.06 -16.76
N PHE A 319 7.96 -21.06 -15.55
CA PHE A 319 8.63 -20.56 -14.36
C PHE A 319 8.94 -21.74 -13.46
N TYR A 320 10.22 -21.89 -13.10
CA TYR A 320 10.64 -22.86 -12.12
C TYR A 320 10.61 -22.22 -10.74
N ARG A 321 9.78 -22.77 -9.86
CA ARG A 321 9.77 -22.46 -8.43
C ARG A 321 10.05 -23.75 -7.68
N ALA A 322 10.95 -23.70 -6.71
CA ALA A 322 11.17 -24.84 -5.82
C ALA A 322 9.84 -25.23 -5.14
N THR A 323 9.59 -26.53 -5.04
CA THR A 323 8.49 -27.08 -4.22
C THR A 323 8.72 -26.70 -2.77
N TRP A 324 7.67 -26.21 -2.10
CA TRP A 324 7.70 -26.00 -0.66
C TRP A 324 7.78 -27.37 0.05
N PRO A 325 8.60 -27.51 1.12
CA PRO A 325 8.64 -28.73 1.93
C PRO A 325 7.31 -29.08 2.58
#